data_AF-A0A382HMB6-F1
#
_entry.id   AF-A0A382HMB6-F1
#
_cell.length_a   1.000
_cell.length_b   1.000
_cell.length_c   1.000
_cell.angle_alpha   90.00
_cell.angle_beta   90.00
_cell.angle_gamma   90.00
#
_symmetry.space_group_name_H-M   'P 1'
#
loop_
_entity.id
_entity.type
_entity.pdbx_description
1 polymer ?
#
loop_
_entity_poly.entity_id
_entity_poly.type
_entity_poly.pdbx_seq_one_letter_code
_entity_poly.pdbx_strand_id
1 'polypeptide(L)'
;MNINLTACVIGIVASLLTESILAQQVTFSRDIAPIFQEKCESCHRVGAMAPMPLVTFDDVRPWARAIKRVITAGEMPPWQIDKSAGVRNFKNDRSLKSDQIDTII
;
A
#
# COMPACT_ATOMS: atom_id res chain seq x y z
N MET A 1 -49.46 10.90 -41.79
CA MET A 1 -49.11 9.55 -41.31
C MET A 1 -48.57 9.73 -39.89
N ASN A 2 -49.47 9.78 -38.91
CA ASN A 2 -49.15 10.22 -37.57
C ASN A 2 -49.83 9.24 -36.61
N ILE A 3 -49.05 8.36 -35.98
CA ILE A 3 -49.54 7.41 -34.98
C ILE A 3 -49.01 7.90 -33.63
N ASN A 4 -49.91 8.47 -32.82
CA ASN A 4 -49.70 8.61 -31.38
C ASN A 4 -50.30 7.36 -30.73
N LEU A 5 -49.50 6.60 -29.98
CA LEU A 5 -49.99 5.53 -29.13
C LEU A 5 -49.27 5.59 -27.79
N THR A 6 -49.93 6.23 -26.83
CA THR A 6 -49.65 6.06 -25.40
C THR A 6 -50.13 4.68 -24.97
N ALA A 7 -49.24 3.84 -24.41
CA ALA A 7 -49.64 2.82 -23.44
C ALA A 7 -48.46 2.47 -22.54
N CYS A 8 -48.68 2.69 -21.26
CA CYS A 8 -47.86 2.34 -20.12
C CYS A 8 -47.83 0.81 -19.93
N VAL A 9 -46.84 0.33 -19.16
CA VAL A 9 -46.92 -0.78 -18.17
C VAL A 9 -45.85 -1.87 -18.32
N ILE A 10 -44.81 -1.72 -17.49
CA ILE A 10 -44.19 -2.69 -16.56
C ILE A 10 -43.65 -4.01 -17.12
N GLY A 11 -42.32 -4.19 -17.01
CA GLY A 11 -41.64 -5.46 -17.20
C GLY A 11 -40.20 -5.43 -16.67
N ILE A 12 -40.08 -5.27 -15.34
CA ILE A 12 -38.85 -5.27 -14.56
C ILE A 12 -38.18 -6.64 -14.63
N VAL A 13 -37.00 -6.76 -15.26
CA VAL A 13 -35.92 -7.66 -14.79
C VAL A 13 -34.56 -7.09 -15.25
N ALA A 14 -34.20 -5.90 -14.75
CA ALA A 14 -32.80 -5.49 -14.76
C ALA A 14 -32.10 -6.23 -13.62
N SER A 15 -31.66 -7.47 -13.89
CA SER A 15 -30.78 -8.21 -12.97
C SER A 15 -29.45 -7.48 -12.89
N LEU A 16 -29.36 -6.58 -11.92
CA LEU A 16 -28.14 -6.00 -11.43
C LEU A 16 -27.28 -7.14 -10.85
N LEU A 17 -26.35 -7.65 -11.64
CA LEU A 17 -25.19 -8.34 -11.12
C LEU A 17 -24.32 -7.28 -10.44
N THR A 18 -24.67 -6.91 -9.22
CA THR A 18 -23.79 -6.13 -8.36
C THR A 18 -22.70 -7.07 -7.88
N GLU A 19 -21.64 -7.21 -8.68
CA GLU A 19 -20.38 -7.73 -8.18
C GLU A 19 -19.97 -6.82 -7.01
N SER A 20 -20.09 -7.37 -5.80
CA SER A 20 -19.54 -6.74 -4.61
C SER A 20 -18.03 -6.82 -4.75
N ILE A 21 -17.42 -5.82 -5.37
CA ILE A 21 -15.99 -5.57 -5.27
C ILE A 21 -15.77 -5.18 -3.80
N LEU A 22 -15.68 -6.18 -2.94
CA LEU A 22 -15.15 -5.98 -1.61
C LEU A 22 -13.69 -5.65 -1.84
N ALA A 23 -13.35 -4.37 -1.95
CA ALA A 23 -11.97 -3.93 -1.89
C ALA A 23 -11.41 -4.54 -0.59
N GLN A 24 -10.53 -5.53 -0.72
CA GLN A 24 -9.96 -6.25 0.42
C GLN A 24 -9.35 -5.21 1.35
N GLN A 25 -9.96 -5.00 2.51
CA GLN A 25 -9.53 -3.94 3.41
C GLN A 25 -8.14 -4.28 3.95
N VAL A 26 -7.14 -3.46 3.60
CA VAL A 26 -5.77 -3.57 4.10
C VAL A 26 -5.76 -3.38 5.62
N THR A 27 -5.05 -4.26 6.32
CA THR A 27 -4.90 -4.23 7.77
C THR A 27 -3.43 -4.32 8.15
N PHE A 28 -3.06 -3.70 9.27
CA PHE A 28 -1.67 -3.68 9.71
C PHE A 28 -1.10 -5.08 9.89
N SER A 29 -1.74 -5.92 10.70
CA SER A 29 -1.19 -7.22 11.07
C SER A 29 -1.07 -8.20 9.91
N ARG A 30 -2.01 -8.17 8.95
CA ARG A 30 -2.01 -9.12 7.83
C ARG A 30 -1.14 -8.66 6.67
N ASP A 31 -1.20 -7.37 6.35
CA ASP A 31 -0.72 -6.87 5.06
C ASP A 31 0.53 -5.99 5.21
N ILE A 32 0.63 -5.18 6.28
CA ILE A 32 1.73 -4.22 6.47
C ILE A 32 2.87 -4.83 7.29
N ALA A 33 2.55 -5.50 8.40
CA ALA A 33 3.53 -6.03 9.34
C ALA A 33 4.54 -6.99 8.67
N PRO A 34 4.14 -7.91 7.75
CA PRO A 34 5.11 -8.76 7.05
C PRO A 34 6.12 -7.97 6.22
N ILE A 35 5.68 -6.88 5.57
CA ILE A 35 6.57 -6.01 4.78
C ILE A 35 7.54 -5.28 5.72
N PHE A 36 7.05 -4.78 6.85
CA PHE A 36 7.86 -4.05 7.83
C PHE A 36 8.91 -4.96 8.48
N GLN A 37 8.54 -6.19 8.84
CA GLN A 37 9.45 -7.21 9.36
C GLN A 37 10.60 -7.50 8.39
N GLU A 38 10.28 -7.70 7.12
CA GLU A 38 11.29 -8.03 6.10
C GLU A 38 12.19 -6.82 5.78
N LYS A 39 11.59 -5.64 5.56
CA LYS A 39 12.28 -4.49 4.96
C LYS A 39 12.77 -3.47 5.98
N CYS A 40 12.05 -3.26 7.08
CA CYS A 40 12.23 -2.11 7.99
C CYS A 40 12.84 -2.49 9.35
N GLU A 41 12.40 -3.60 9.96
CA GLU A 41 12.67 -3.91 11.37
C GLU A 41 14.13 -4.25 11.70
N SER A 42 14.98 -4.56 10.71
CA SER A 42 16.41 -4.72 10.98
C SER A 42 17.03 -3.45 11.58
N CYS A 43 16.43 -2.30 11.29
CA CYS A 43 16.94 -0.98 11.63
C CYS A 43 15.95 -0.22 12.49
N HIS A 44 14.66 -0.37 12.21
CA HIS A 44 13.55 0.23 12.95
C HIS A 44 13.00 -0.69 14.05
N ARG A 45 13.89 -1.15 14.93
CA ARG A 45 13.51 -1.83 16.17
C ARG A 45 14.24 -1.18 17.34
N VAL A 46 13.71 -1.38 18.54
CA VAL A 46 14.35 -0.87 19.76
C VAL A 46 15.78 -1.38 19.86
N GLY A 47 16.72 -0.47 20.11
CA GLY A 47 18.15 -0.78 20.20
C GLY A 47 18.89 -0.97 18.87
N ALA A 48 18.20 -0.83 17.73
CA ALA A 48 18.85 -0.75 16.42
C ALA A 48 19.15 0.71 16.03
N MET A 49 19.68 0.93 14.83
CA MET A 49 20.26 2.21 14.43
C MET A 49 19.26 3.30 14.04
N ALA A 50 18.00 2.95 13.74
CA ALA A 50 17.01 3.95 13.36
C ALA A 50 16.35 4.58 14.60
N PRO A 51 15.94 5.86 14.53
CA PRO A 51 15.54 6.63 15.71
C PRO A 51 14.15 6.27 16.26
N MET A 52 13.35 5.49 15.52
CA MET A 52 12.01 5.05 15.94
C MET A 52 11.77 3.58 15.61
N PRO A 53 11.08 2.83 16.49
CA PRO A 53 10.62 1.49 16.18
C PRO A 53 9.49 1.54 15.14
N LEU A 54 9.42 0.52 14.29
CA LEU A 54 8.33 0.27 13.35
C LEU A 54 7.88 -1.20 13.44
N VAL A 55 7.74 -1.70 14.67
CA VAL A 55 7.46 -3.12 14.94
C VAL A 55 5.97 -3.34 15.22
N THR A 56 5.37 -2.48 16.04
CA THR A 56 3.94 -2.58 16.38
C THR A 56 3.10 -1.51 15.67
N PHE A 57 1.79 -1.72 15.59
CA PHE A 57 0.89 -0.72 15.04
C PHE A 57 0.98 0.62 15.77
N ASP A 58 1.06 0.58 17.10
CA ASP A 58 1.14 1.78 17.94
C ASP A 58 2.46 2.55 17.73
N ASP A 59 3.56 1.83 17.46
CA ASP A 59 4.82 2.45 17.08
C ASP A 59 4.72 3.13 15.71
N VAL A 60 4.09 2.47 14.73
CA VAL A 60 4.08 2.88 13.32
C VAL A 60 3.09 4.03 13.08
N ARG A 61 1.90 3.97 13.68
CA ARG A 61 0.78 4.89 13.41
C ARG A 61 1.16 6.38 13.49
N PRO A 62 1.93 6.86 14.50
CA PRO A 62 2.35 8.26 14.56
C PRO A 62 3.20 8.72 13.37
N TRP A 63 3.93 7.79 12.73
CA TRP A 63 4.86 8.07 11.65
C TRP A 63 4.26 7.86 10.25
N ALA A 64 3.02 7.40 10.13
CA ALA A 64 2.41 7.03 8.84
C ALA A 64 2.59 8.10 7.74
N ARG A 65 2.38 9.38 8.06
CA ARG A 65 2.60 10.49 7.11
C ARG A 65 4.07 10.67 6.71
N ALA A 66 4.99 10.52 7.66
CA ALA A 66 6.42 10.61 7.39
C ALA A 66 6.89 9.43 6.54
N ILE A 67 6.44 8.22 6.86
CA ILE A 67 6.71 6.98 6.11
C ILE A 67 6.27 7.15 4.65
N LYS A 68 5.03 7.59 4.42
CA LYS A 68 4.54 7.88 3.07
C LYS A 68 5.46 8.83 2.31
N ARG A 69 5.81 9.96 2.93
CA ARG A 69 6.68 10.96 2.29
C ARG A 69 8.04 10.37 1.90
N VAL A 70 8.72 9.67 2.82
CA VAL A 70 10.08 9.16 2.56
C VAL A 70 10.10 8.00 1.56
N ILE A 71 9.05 7.16 1.55
CA ILE A 71 8.88 6.10 0.54
C ILE A 71 8.62 6.71 -0.83
N THR A 72 7.69 7.67 -0.93
CA THR A 72 7.39 8.35 -2.20
C THR A 72 8.61 9.11 -2.75
N ALA A 73 9.44 9.69 -1.88
CA ALA A 73 10.68 10.34 -2.28
C ALA A 73 11.80 9.36 -2.64
N GLY A 74 11.63 8.05 -2.39
CA GLY A 74 12.68 7.05 -2.59
C GLY A 74 13.86 7.17 -1.62
N GLU A 75 13.71 7.93 -0.54
CA GLU A 75 14.76 8.13 0.47
C GLU A 75 14.98 6.83 1.27
N MET A 76 13.88 6.12 1.57
CA MET A 76 13.88 4.90 2.38
C MET A 76 12.87 3.87 1.84
N PRO A 77 13.23 2.58 1.82
CA PRO A 77 14.58 2.01 1.73
C PRO A 77 15.18 2.19 0.30
N PRO A 78 16.53 2.24 0.16
CA PRO A 78 17.54 1.65 1.05
C PRO A 78 18.43 2.64 1.82
N TRP A 79 17.91 3.83 2.15
CA TRP A 79 18.63 4.81 2.97
C TRP A 79 19.73 5.57 2.23
N GLN A 80 19.29 6.38 1.25
CA GLN A 80 20.15 7.27 0.46
C GLN A 80 21.31 6.58 -0.28
N ILE A 81 21.20 5.28 -0.59
CA ILE A 81 22.17 4.62 -1.46
C ILE A 81 22.04 5.17 -2.87
N ASP A 82 23.12 5.74 -3.38
CA ASP A 82 23.22 6.17 -4.78
C ASP A 82 23.26 4.94 -5.70
N LYS A 83 22.10 4.63 -6.31
CA LYS A 83 21.97 3.55 -7.30
C LYS A 83 22.63 3.89 -8.64
N SER A 84 23.07 5.12 -8.86
CA SER A 84 23.77 5.55 -10.08
C SER A 84 25.27 5.24 -10.04
N ALA A 85 25.83 5.03 -8.85
CA ALA A 85 27.23 4.72 -8.62
C ALA A 85 27.59 3.26 -8.96
N GLY A 86 27.35 2.81 -10.20
CA GLY A 86 27.83 1.54 -10.79
C GLY A 86 27.32 0.22 -10.18
N VAL A 87 27.13 0.15 -8.86
CA VAL A 87 26.66 -1.00 -8.10
C VAL A 87 25.15 -0.91 -7.96
N ARG A 88 24.44 -1.74 -8.71
CA ARG A 88 22.96 -1.74 -8.75
C ARG A 88 22.34 -2.86 -7.91
N ASN A 89 23.11 -3.92 -7.64
CA ASN A 89 22.65 -5.11 -6.94
C ASN A 89 23.35 -5.22 -5.60
N PHE A 90 22.59 -5.10 -4.51
CA PHE A 90 23.09 -5.25 -3.15
C PHE A 90 22.71 -6.62 -2.60
N LYS A 91 23.64 -7.29 -1.92
CA LYS A 91 23.40 -8.62 -1.31
C LYS A 91 22.21 -8.62 -0.34
N ASN A 92 21.95 -7.49 0.31
CA ASN A 92 20.85 -7.29 1.26
C ASN A 92 19.94 -6.15 0.79
N ASP A 93 19.53 -6.14 -0.47
CA ASP A 93 18.63 -5.11 -0.99
C ASP A 93 17.27 -5.16 -0.26
N ARG A 94 16.96 -4.05 0.41
CA ARG A 94 15.72 -3.84 1.16
C ARG A 94 14.72 -2.99 0.38
N SER A 95 14.98 -2.71 -0.90
CA SER A 95 14.07 -1.96 -1.75
C SER A 95 12.66 -2.54 -1.75
N LEU A 96 11.68 -1.64 -1.77
CA LEU A 96 10.27 -2.00 -1.87
C LEU A 96 9.91 -2.25 -3.34
N LYS A 97 9.12 -3.29 -3.57
CA LYS A 97 8.42 -3.50 -4.83
C LYS A 97 7.22 -2.56 -4.92
N SER A 98 6.70 -2.35 -6.13
CA SER A 98 5.56 -1.44 -6.36
C SER A 98 4.31 -1.83 -5.56
N ASP A 99 3.98 -3.11 -5.52
CA ASP A 99 2.86 -3.66 -4.74
C ASP A 99 3.03 -3.43 -3.23
N GLN A 100 4.26 -3.53 -2.73
CA GLN A 100 4.58 -3.23 -1.34
C GLN A 100 4.42 -1.73 -1.03
N ILE A 101 4.84 -0.86 -1.95
CA ILE A 101 4.63 0.59 -1.82
C ILE A 101 3.14 0.89 -1.76
N ASP A 102 2.36 0.38 -2.72
CA ASP A 102 0.91 0.60 -2.81
C ASP A 102 0.17 0.08 -1.57
N THR A 103 0.68 -0.97 -0.93
CA THR A 103 0.11 -1.49 0.33
C THR A 103 0.39 -0.57 1.52
N ILE A 104 1.50 0.18 1.52
CA ILE A 104 1.93 1.01 2.66
C ILE A 104 1.35 2.44 2.62
N ILE A 105 1.12 3.04 1.44
CA ILE A 105 0.90 4.50 1.29
C ILE A 105 -0.50 4.93 0.85
#